data_AF-A0A6B2VB45-F1
#
_entry.id   AF-A0A6B2VB45-F1
#
_cell.length_a   1.000
_cell.length_b   1.000
_cell.length_c   1.000
_cell.angle_alpha   90.00
_cell.angle_beta   90.00
_cell.angle_gamma   90.00
#
_symmetry.space_group_name_H-M   'P 1'
#
loop_
_entity.id
_entity.type
_entity.pdbx_description
1 polymer ?
#
loop_
_entity_poly.entity_id
_entity_poly.type
_entity_poly.pdbx_seq_one_letter_code
_entity_poly.pdbx_strand_id
1 'polypeptide(L)'
;FTSGSTGVPKGVAVRQRDVAALALDRAFDGHDRVLVHSPHAFDAATYEVWVPLLRGGTAVLAPPADLDAAAVRHAVREQGVGHLWLTAGLFRLLAQEDPACLRGARQVWTGGEAV
;
A
#
# COMPACT_ATOMS: atom_id res chain seq x y z
N PHE A 1 -8.78 -1.02 13.87
CA PHE A 1 -9.42 -0.24 14.96
C PHE A 1 -8.93 1.20 14.88
N THR A 2 -9.65 2.18 15.43
CA THR A 2 -9.17 3.55 15.57
C THR A 2 -8.99 3.92 17.04
N SER A 3 -8.09 4.85 17.35
CA SER A 3 -7.70 5.21 18.74
C SER A 3 -8.87 5.65 19.61
N GLY A 4 -9.79 6.44 19.04
CA GLY A 4 -10.93 7.01 19.74
C GLY A 4 -10.55 8.17 20.66
N SER A 5 -11.30 9.27 20.62
CA SER A 5 -11.07 10.47 21.46
C SER A 5 -11.20 10.22 22.97
N THR A 6 -11.68 9.04 23.38
CA THR A 6 -11.88 8.63 24.77
C THR A 6 -10.80 7.69 25.29
N GLY A 7 -9.74 7.41 24.51
CA GLY A 7 -8.71 6.43 24.84
C GLY A 7 -9.15 4.95 24.78
N VAL A 8 -10.41 4.69 24.43
CA VAL A 8 -10.96 3.35 24.22
C VAL A 8 -11.06 3.10 22.71
N PRO A 9 -10.36 2.10 22.15
CA PRO A 9 -10.35 1.84 20.73
C PRO A 9 -11.74 1.57 20.16
N LYS A 10 -12.06 2.18 19.01
CA LYS A 10 -13.33 1.98 18.31
C LYS A 10 -13.16 1.03 17.14
N GLY A 11 -14.01 0.00 17.08
CA GLY A 11 -14.09 -0.91 15.95
C GLY A 11 -14.77 -0.23 14.76
N VAL A 12 -14.21 -0.37 13.56
CA VAL A 12 -14.81 0.08 12.30
C VAL A 12 -15.15 -1.18 11.51
N ALA A 13 -16.44 -1.47 11.33
CA ALA A 13 -16.91 -2.64 10.61
C ALA A 13 -17.08 -2.33 9.13
N VAL A 14 -16.15 -2.83 8.30
CA VAL A 14 -16.19 -2.76 6.83
C VAL A 14 -16.83 -4.03 6.29
N ARG A 15 -17.70 -3.92 5.26
CA ARG A 15 -18.36 -5.10 4.64
C ARG A 15 -17.60 -5.52 3.39
N GLN A 16 -17.75 -6.79 3.00
CA GLN A 16 -17.19 -7.29 1.74
C GLN A 16 -17.55 -6.45 0.52
N ARG A 17 -18.79 -5.94 0.41
CA ARG A 17 -19.20 -5.09 -0.71
C ARG A 17 -18.45 -3.75 -0.77
N ASP A 18 -18.05 -3.22 0.39
CA ASP A 18 -17.34 -1.95 0.49
C ASP A 18 -15.86 -2.15 0.09
N VAL A 19 -15.27 -3.30 0.47
CA VAL A 19 -13.95 -3.75 -0.01
C VAL A 19 -13.97 -4.01 -1.52
N ALA A 20 -15.00 -4.69 -2.02
CA ALA A 20 -15.14 -4.98 -3.45
C ALA A 20 -15.35 -3.69 -4.27
N ALA A 21 -16.12 -2.73 -3.76
CA ALA A 21 -16.29 -1.43 -4.39
C ALA A 21 -14.96 -0.66 -4.50
N LEU A 22 -14.13 -0.66 -3.45
CA LEU A 22 -12.78 -0.09 -3.50
C LEU A 22 -11.90 -0.82 -4.53
N ALA A 23 -11.82 -2.16 -4.44
CA ALA A 23 -10.90 -2.96 -5.23
C ALA A 23 -11.21 -2.92 -6.75
N LEU A 24 -12.49 -2.81 -7.10
CA LEU A 24 -12.98 -2.76 -8.48
C LEU A 24 -13.23 -1.33 -8.98
N ASP A 25 -12.87 -0.29 -8.23
CA ASP A 25 -12.93 1.09 -8.72
C ASP A 25 -11.91 1.30 -9.85
N ARG A 26 -12.37 1.91 -10.95
CA ARG A 26 -11.56 2.25 -12.14
C ARG A 26 -10.33 3.10 -11.84
N ALA A 27 -10.29 3.79 -10.70
CA ALA A 27 -9.09 4.50 -10.22
C ALA A 27 -7.86 3.59 -10.06
N PHE A 28 -8.08 2.27 -9.97
CA PHE A 28 -7.04 1.24 -9.85
C PHE A 28 -6.98 0.29 -11.05
N ASP A 29 -7.47 0.68 -12.22
CA ASP A 29 -7.32 -0.11 -13.45
C ASP A 29 -5.83 -0.30 -13.80
N GLY A 30 -5.42 -1.54 -14.07
CA GLY A 30 -4.03 -1.91 -14.34
C GLY A 30 -3.13 -2.04 -13.10
N HIS A 31 -3.67 -2.00 -11.88
CA HIS A 31 -2.93 -2.25 -10.63
C HIS A 31 -2.66 -3.76 -10.43
N ASP A 32 -2.04 -4.38 -11.43
CA ASP A 32 -1.93 -5.84 -11.55
C ASP A 32 -0.83 -6.43 -10.64
N ARG A 33 0.04 -5.58 -10.06
CA ARG A 33 1.14 -6.03 -9.19
C ARG A 33 1.48 -4.97 -8.15
N VAL A 34 0.99 -5.18 -6.93
CA VAL A 34 1.02 -4.22 -5.82
C VAL A 34 1.88 -4.77 -4.67
N LEU A 35 2.67 -3.91 -4.02
CA LEU A 35 3.39 -4.26 -2.80
C LEU A 35 2.45 -4.21 -1.59
N VAL A 36 2.45 -5.29 -0.80
CA VAL A 36 1.82 -5.39 0.52
C VAL A 36 2.89 -5.20 1.60
N HIS A 37 2.79 -4.10 2.34
CA HIS A 37 3.70 -3.75 3.44
C HIS A 37 2.99 -3.00 4.57
N SER A 38 1.87 -2.33 4.29
CA SER A 38 1.06 -1.66 5.31
C SER A 38 0.65 -2.68 6.39
N PRO A 39 0.80 -2.36 7.69
CA PRO A 39 0.39 -3.29 8.74
C PRO A 39 -1.11 -3.56 8.63
N HIS A 40 -1.50 -4.84 8.65
CA HIS A 40 -2.88 -5.31 8.44
C HIS A 40 -3.94 -4.74 9.42
N ALA A 41 -3.52 -4.02 10.46
CA ALA A 41 -4.39 -3.27 11.35
C ALA A 41 -4.88 -1.92 10.77
N PHE A 42 -4.23 -1.43 9.71
CA PHE A 42 -4.59 -0.22 8.94
C PHE A 42 -5.37 -0.61 7.67
N ASP A 43 -6.27 0.27 7.26
CA ASP A 43 -7.14 0.09 6.09
C ASP A 43 -6.39 0.16 4.74
N ALA A 44 -5.23 0.81 4.68
CA ALA A 44 -4.33 0.78 3.51
C ALA A 44 -4.02 -0.64 3.00
N ALA A 45 -3.87 -1.62 3.90
CA ALA A 45 -3.70 -3.04 3.53
C ALA A 45 -4.88 -3.60 2.72
N THR A 46 -6.08 -2.99 2.83
CA THR A 46 -7.25 -3.34 2.01
C THR A 46 -7.00 -3.05 0.52
N TYR A 47 -6.38 -1.90 0.21
CA TYR A 47 -5.96 -1.58 -1.16
C TYR A 47 -4.87 -2.56 -1.61
N GLU A 48 -3.81 -2.71 -0.81
CA GLU A 48 -2.61 -3.48 -1.19
C GLU A 48 -2.92 -4.96 -1.47
N VAL A 49 -3.83 -5.56 -0.71
CA VAL A 49 -4.23 -6.97 -0.86
C VAL A 49 -5.33 -7.15 -1.90
N TRP A 50 -6.45 -6.41 -1.82
CA TRP A 50 -7.65 -6.76 -2.57
C TRP A 50 -7.71 -6.20 -3.99
N VAL A 51 -7.10 -5.04 -4.26
CA VAL A 51 -7.02 -4.48 -5.63
C VAL A 51 -6.40 -5.48 -6.61
N PRO A 52 -5.17 -5.99 -6.39
CA PRO A 52 -4.58 -6.93 -7.36
C PRO A 52 -5.36 -8.25 -7.38
N LEU A 53 -5.69 -8.83 -6.21
CA LEU A 53 -6.27 -10.16 -6.14
C LEU A 53 -7.68 -10.25 -6.75
N LEU A 54 -8.52 -9.23 -6.59
CA LEU A 54 -9.86 -9.21 -7.21
C LEU A 54 -9.83 -8.83 -8.71
N ARG A 55 -8.67 -8.45 -9.24
CA ARG A 55 -8.43 -8.15 -10.67
C ARG A 55 -7.62 -9.23 -11.38
N GLY A 56 -7.25 -10.32 -10.70
CA GLY A 56 -6.42 -11.41 -11.23
C GLY A 56 -4.90 -11.12 -11.25
N GLY A 57 -4.48 -10.04 -10.59
CA GLY A 57 -3.10 -9.64 -10.39
C GLY A 57 -2.41 -10.33 -9.21
N THR A 58 -1.27 -9.81 -8.79
CA THR A 58 -0.44 -10.33 -7.69
C THR A 58 -0.28 -9.32 -6.56
N ALA A 59 -0.61 -9.75 -5.34
CA ALA A 59 -0.18 -9.11 -4.10
C ALA A 59 1.24 -9.62 -3.75
N VAL A 60 2.24 -8.73 -3.80
CA VAL A 60 3.65 -9.06 -3.50
C VAL A 60 3.94 -8.69 -2.05
N LEU A 61 4.27 -9.65 -1.20
CA LEU A 61 4.56 -9.38 0.21
C LEU A 61 5.96 -8.76 0.39
N ALA A 62 6.04 -7.66 1.13
CA ALA A 62 7.29 -7.14 1.66
C ALA A 62 7.93 -8.11 2.68
N PRO A 63 9.25 -8.04 2.91
CA PRO A 63 9.88 -8.73 4.03
C PRO A 63 9.28 -8.27 5.39
N PRO A 64 9.38 -9.07 6.46
CA PRO A 64 8.80 -8.77 7.77
C PRO A 64 9.55 -7.68 8.58
N ALA A 65 10.46 -6.95 7.94
CA ALA A 65 11.19 -5.82 8.51
C ALA A 65 10.57 -4.49 8.04
N ASP A 66 10.98 -3.37 8.63
CA ASP A 66 10.57 -2.04 8.15
C ASP A 66 10.98 -1.85 6.68
N LEU A 67 10.12 -1.19 5.90
CA LEU A 67 10.31 -1.03 4.46
C LEU A 67 11.34 0.06 4.14
N ASP A 68 12.57 -0.34 3.81
CA ASP A 68 13.65 0.54 3.39
C ASP A 68 13.77 0.71 1.85
N ALA A 69 14.67 1.59 1.41
CA ALA A 69 14.91 1.84 -0.01
C ALA A 69 15.46 0.62 -0.78
N ALA A 70 16.17 -0.29 -0.11
CA ALA A 70 16.70 -1.51 -0.73
C ALA A 70 15.58 -2.53 -0.99
N ALA A 71 14.67 -2.71 -0.05
CA ALA A 71 13.48 -3.55 -0.16
C ALA A 71 12.53 -3.02 -1.25
N VAL A 72 12.28 -1.71 -1.28
CA VAL A 72 11.49 -1.06 -2.37
C VAL A 72 12.14 -1.29 -3.72
N ARG A 73 13.47 -1.07 -3.84
CA ARG A 73 14.22 -1.32 -5.08
C ARG A 73 14.09 -2.77 -5.53
N HIS A 74 14.27 -3.73 -4.63
CA HIS A 74 14.15 -5.16 -4.92
C HIS A 74 12.73 -5.53 -5.40
N ALA A 75 11.70 -5.05 -4.70
CA ALA A 75 10.31 -5.27 -5.06
C ALA A 75 9.97 -4.71 -6.46
N VAL A 76 10.41 -3.49 -6.77
CA VAL A 76 10.16 -2.84 -8.07
C VAL A 76 10.96 -3.51 -9.19
N ARG A 77 12.23 -3.87 -8.96
CA ARG A 77 13.14 -4.34 -10.02
C ARG A 77 13.13 -5.85 -10.24
N GLU A 78 13.26 -6.62 -9.17
CA GLU A 78 13.39 -8.07 -9.25
C GLU A 78 12.03 -8.76 -9.18
N GLN A 79 11.10 -8.20 -8.39
CA GLN A 79 9.76 -8.77 -8.21
C GLN A 79 8.69 -8.14 -9.12
N GLY A 80 9.03 -7.08 -9.86
CA GLY A 80 8.15 -6.44 -10.86
C GLY A 80 6.96 -5.67 -10.28
N VAL A 81 7.05 -5.16 -9.05
CA VAL A 81 6.02 -4.29 -8.47
C VAL A 81 5.89 -3.00 -9.29
N GLY A 82 4.69 -2.76 -9.83
CA GLY A 82 4.38 -1.54 -10.57
C GLY A 82 3.69 -0.47 -9.71
N HIS A 83 3.03 -0.86 -8.62
CA HIS A 83 2.11 0.02 -7.89
C HIS A 83 2.37 -0.07 -6.39
N LEU A 84 2.52 1.09 -5.74
CA LEU A 84 2.78 1.19 -4.31
C LEU A 84 1.84 2.20 -3.66
N TRP A 85 1.41 1.90 -2.44
CA TRP A 85 0.89 2.89 -1.49
C TRP A 85 1.99 3.16 -0.44
N LEU A 86 2.23 4.42 -0.08
CA LEU A 86 3.21 4.78 0.97
C LEU A 86 2.62 5.90 1.83
N THR A 87 2.75 5.82 3.16
CA THR A 87 2.36 6.97 4.01
C THR A 87 3.21 8.19 3.67
N ALA A 88 2.68 9.40 3.87
CA ALA A 88 3.41 10.64 3.53
C ALA A 88 4.76 10.75 4.24
N GLY A 89 4.86 10.26 5.48
CA GLY A 89 6.14 10.09 6.20
C GLY A 89 7.11 9.15 5.47
N LEU A 90 6.68 7.93 5.15
CA LEU A 90 7.53 6.91 4.50
C LEU A 90 7.95 7.32 3.08
N PHE A 91 7.05 7.92 2.29
CA PHE A 91 7.37 8.44 0.97
C PHE A 91 8.46 9.53 1.05
N ARG A 92 8.35 10.47 2.00
CA ARG A 92 9.37 11.51 2.22
C ARG A 92 10.72 10.92 2.64
N LEU A 93 10.72 9.91 3.52
CA LEU A 93 11.94 9.22 3.96
C LEU A 93 12.66 8.57 2.76
N LEU A 94 11.95 7.72 2.00
CA LEU A 94 12.50 7.03 0.83
C LEU A 94 12.98 8.00 -0.26
N ALA A 95 12.27 9.12 -0.47
CA ALA A 95 12.65 10.14 -1.44
C ALA A 95 13.89 10.97 -1.02
N GLN A 96 14.17 11.06 0.30
CA GLN A 96 15.36 11.72 0.84
C GLN A 96 16.58 10.78 0.89
N GLU A 97 16.36 9.51 1.24
CA GLU A 97 17.39 8.49 1.32
C GLU A 97 17.89 8.08 -0.07
N ASP A 98 16.98 7.62 -0.94
CA ASP A 98 17.31 7.12 -2.27
C ASP A 98 16.07 7.17 -3.19
N PRO A 99 15.81 8.32 -3.86
CA PRO A 99 14.68 8.45 -4.78
C PRO A 99 14.81 7.55 -6.02
N ALA A 100 15.97 6.90 -6.23
CA ALA A 100 16.13 5.92 -7.29
C ALA A 100 15.52 4.54 -6.94
N CYS A 101 15.11 4.29 -5.70
CA CYS A 101 14.42 3.03 -5.32
C CYS A 101 13.07 2.87 -6.03
N LEU A 102 12.32 3.98 -6.18
CA LEU A 102 11.01 4.03 -6.83
C LEU A 102 11.08 3.95 -8.37
N ARG A 103 12.26 4.10 -8.98
CA ARG A 103 12.41 4.05 -10.45
C ARG A 103 12.00 2.66 -10.94
N GLY A 104 10.97 2.61 -11.78
CA GLY A 104 10.39 1.37 -12.33
C GLY A 104 8.94 1.15 -11.89
N ALA A 105 8.53 1.76 -10.77
CA ALA A 105 7.13 1.85 -10.41
C ALA A 105 6.38 2.69 -11.46
N ARG A 106 5.18 2.23 -11.84
CA ARG A 106 4.25 2.94 -12.72
C ARG A 106 3.48 4.01 -11.96
N GLN A 107 3.14 3.73 -10.70
CA GLN A 107 2.42 4.67 -9.84
C GLN A 107 2.78 4.48 -8.37
N VAL A 108 2.92 5.59 -7.66
CA VAL A 108 3.12 5.65 -6.21
C VAL A 108 2.03 6.55 -5.67
N TRP A 109 1.17 6.00 -4.82
CA TRP A 109 0.13 6.75 -4.10
C TRP A 109 0.65 7.10 -2.71
N THR A 110 0.28 8.28 -2.20
CA THR A 110 0.65 8.68 -0.84
C THR A 110 -0.46 9.46 -0.14
N GLY A 111 -0.43 9.46 1.19
CA GLY A 111 -1.42 10.09 2.05
C GLY A 111 -1.30 9.62 3.50
N GLY A 112 -2.42 9.66 4.23
CA GLY A 112 -2.50 9.39 5.68
C GLY A 112 -2.16 10.59 6.56
N GLU A 113 -1.44 11.59 6.02
CA GLU A 113 -1.12 12.87 6.64
C GLU A 113 -1.20 13.99 5.58
N ALA A 114 -0.92 15.23 5.96
CA ALA A 114 -0.71 16.31 5.00
C ALA A 114 0.57 16.05 4.16
N VAL A 115 0.45 16.30 2.85
CA VAL A 115 1.51 16.10 1.83
C VAL A 115 2.10 17.47 1.45
#